data_AF-A0A401U1N8-F1
#
_entry.id   AF-A0A401U1N8-F1
#
_cell.length_a   1.000
_cell.length_b   1.000
_cell.length_c   1.000
_cell.angle_alpha   90.00
_cell.angle_beta   90.00
_cell.angle_gamma   90.00
#
_symmetry.space_group_name_H-M   'P 1'
#
loop_
_entity.id
_entity.type
_entity.pdbx_description
1 polymer ?
#
loop_
_entity_poly.entity_id
_entity_poly.type
_entity_poly.pdbx_seq_one_letter_code
_entity_poly.pdbx_strand_id
1 'polypeptide(L)' 'LNLGLMMLSKPKKRRAKTRARAPEGKRQVLIIMNKDVVKLVKVAAVEDDIKMSHAVEEAVRDWLDKRKREKAALNAV' A
#
# COMPACT_ATOMS: atom_id res chain seq x y z
N LEU A 1 5.46 55.68 20.50
CA LEU A 1 4.85 54.41 20.94
C LEU A 1 5.34 53.31 20.01
N ASN A 2 5.90 52.25 20.61
CA ASN A 2 6.72 51.20 19.99
C ASN A 2 5.97 50.34 18.96
N LEU A 3 6.62 50.04 17.83
CA LEU A 3 6.19 49.05 16.83
C LEU A 3 6.18 47.65 17.45
N GLY A 4 4.99 47.07 17.65
CA GLY A 4 4.82 45.68 18.06
C GLY A 4 5.08 44.73 16.90
N LEU A 5 6.26 44.11 16.91
CA LEU A 5 6.66 42.99 16.06
C LEU A 5 5.65 41.82 16.19
N MET A 6 4.66 41.76 15.31
CA MET A 6 3.78 40.60 15.16
C MET A 6 4.60 39.42 14.62
N MET A 7 5.10 38.57 15.52
CA MET A 7 5.69 37.29 15.14
C MET A 7 4.62 36.38 14.54
N LEU A 8 4.66 36.19 13.22
CA LEU A 8 4.01 35.08 12.53
C LEU A 8 4.56 33.76 13.10
N SER A 9 3.82 33.15 14.00
CA SER A 9 4.11 31.79 14.46
C SER A 9 3.98 30.84 13.27
N LYS A 10 5.08 30.19 12.87
CA LYS A 10 5.08 29.19 11.79
C LYS A 10 4.12 28.06 12.16
N PRO A 11 3.25 27.59 11.26
CA PRO A 11 2.31 26.52 11.57
C PRO A 11 3.07 25.26 12.02
N LYS A 12 2.77 24.83 13.25
CA LYS A 12 3.33 23.63 13.87
C LYS A 12 2.99 22.42 12.99
N LYS A 13 3.98 21.86 12.28
CA LYS A 13 3.82 20.64 11.47
C LYS A 13 3.15 19.57 12.35
N ARG A 14 1.92 19.17 12.01
CA ARG A 14 1.23 18.06 12.68
C ARG A 14 2.14 16.85 12.53
N ARG A 15 2.65 16.31 13.64
CA ARG A 15 3.40 15.05 13.64
C ARG A 15 2.54 14.01 12.94
N ALA A 16 3.09 13.32 11.96
CA ALA A 16 2.39 12.24 11.29
C ALA A 16 1.88 11.27 12.35
N LYS A 17 0.57 10.98 12.33
CA LYS A 17 -0.01 9.94 13.18
C LYS A 17 0.85 8.68 12.99
N THR A 18 1.34 8.12 14.09
CA THR A 18 2.06 6.84 14.12
C THR A 18 1.36 5.88 13.17
N ARG A 19 2.08 5.37 12.16
CA ARG A 19 1.49 4.45 11.17
C ARG A 19 0.80 3.32 11.93
N ALA A 20 -0.46 3.05 11.62
CA ALA A 20 -1.16 1.93 12.21
C ALA A 20 -0.32 0.66 12.03
N ARG A 21 -0.13 -0.10 13.11
CA ARG A 21 0.59 -1.38 13.07
C ARG A 21 -0.14 -2.31 12.10
N ALA A 22 0.61 -3.07 11.31
CA ALA A 22 0.01 -4.11 10.49
C ALA A 22 -0.75 -5.10 11.39
N PRO A 23 -1.88 -5.67 10.93
CA PRO A 23 -2.55 -6.76 11.64
C PRO A 23 -1.59 -7.90 11.99
N GLU A 24 -1.92 -8.69 13.00
CA GLU A 24 -1.15 -9.87 13.37
C GLU A 24 -0.90 -10.79 12.15
N GLY A 25 0.31 -11.33 12.05
CA GLY A 25 0.73 -12.16 10.91
C GLY A 25 0.99 -11.39 9.60
N LYS A 26 0.70 -10.09 9.51
CA LYS A 26 0.94 -9.27 8.32
C LYS A 26 2.09 -8.29 8.50
N ARG A 27 2.80 -7.98 7.41
CA ARG A 27 3.84 -6.93 7.35
C ARG A 27 3.51 -5.92 6.25
N GLN A 28 3.84 -4.65 6.49
CA GLN A 28 3.76 -3.63 5.44
C GLN A 28 4.88 -3.85 4.43
N VAL A 29 4.54 -3.79 3.14
CA VAL A 29 5.49 -3.85 2.03
C VAL A 29 5.35 -2.58 1.20
N LEU A 30 6.48 -2.00 0.80
CA LEU A 30 6.52 -0.89 -0.14
C LEU A 30 6.77 -1.45 -1.55
N ILE A 31 5.85 -1.20 -2.48
CA ILE A 31 5.91 -1.66 -3.86
C ILE A 31 5.75 -0.49 -4.83
N ILE A 32 6.39 -0.58 -5.99
CA ILE A 32 6.27 0.38 -7.10
C ILE A 32 5.44 -0.28 -8.20
N MET A 33 4.40 0.41 -8.67
CA MET A 33 3.47 -0.09 -9.69
C MET A 33 3.13 1.04 -10.67
N ASN A 34 2.64 0.67 -11.86
CA ASN A 34 2.11 1.64 -12.81
C ASN A 34 0.95 2.43 -12.17
N LYS A 35 0.95 3.75 -12.37
CA LYS A 35 -0.04 4.68 -11.78
C LYS A 35 -1.48 4.28 -12.09
N ASP A 36 -1.77 3.89 -13.32
CA ASP A 36 -3.15 3.59 -13.73
C ASP A 36 -3.59 2.23 -13.20
N VAL A 37 -2.68 1.26 -13.10
CA VAL A 37 -2.95 0.00 -12.40
C VAL A 37 -3.31 0.24 -10.93
N VAL A 38 -2.59 1.14 -10.25
CA VAL A 38 -2.90 1.51 -8.85
C VAL A 38 -4.29 2.16 -8.73
N LYS A 39 -4.72 2.94 -9.72
CA LYS A 39 -6.08 3.51 -9.70
C LYS A 39 -7.12 2.43 -9.91
N LEU A 40 -6.96 1.59 -10.91
CA LEU A 40 -7.92 0.55 -11.27
C LEU A 40 -8.14 -0.42 -10.10
N VAL A 41 -7.07 -0.89 -9.46
CA VAL A 41 -7.20 -1.81 -8.31
C VAL A 41 -7.85 -1.13 -7.09
N LYS A 42 -7.66 0.18 -6.93
CA LYS A 42 -8.35 0.92 -5.85
C LYS A 42 -9.83 1.07 -6.12
N VAL A 43 -10.21 1.35 -7.37
CA VAL A 43 -11.62 1.46 -7.78
C VAL A 43 -12.30 0.12 -7.57
N ALA A 44 -11.74 -0.96 -8.12
CA ALA A 44 -12.29 -2.31 -7.95
C ALA A 44 -12.43 -2.71 -6.47
N ALA A 45 -11.40 -2.44 -5.65
CA ALA A 45 -11.47 -2.74 -4.22
C ALA A 45 -12.59 -1.98 -3.49
N VAL A 46 -12.92 -0.75 -3.91
CA VAL A 46 -14.05 0.01 -3.37
C VAL A 46 -15.37 -0.56 -3.85
N GLU A 47 -15.48 -0.93 -5.13
CA GLU A 47 -16.67 -1.54 -5.73
C GLU A 47 -17.02 -2.88 -5.06
N ASP A 48 -16.01 -3.66 -4.70
CA ASP A 48 -16.15 -4.99 -4.09
C ASP A 48 -16.21 -4.95 -2.54
N ASP A 49 -16.17 -3.78 -1.91
CA ASP A 49 -16.09 -3.57 -0.45
C ASP A 49 -14.95 -4.37 0.23
N ILE A 50 -13.78 -4.40 -0.41
CA ILE A 50 -12.57 -5.04 0.11
C ILE A 50 -11.41 -4.05 0.26
N LYS A 51 -10.38 -4.46 1.02
CA LYS A 51 -9.13 -3.71 1.07
C LYS A 51 -8.31 -4.00 -0.18
N MET A 52 -7.74 -2.97 -0.81
CA MET A 52 -6.76 -3.14 -1.91
C MET A 52 -5.64 -4.14 -1.57
N SER A 53 -5.18 -4.16 -0.31
CA SER A 53 -4.16 -5.12 0.14
C SER A 53 -4.59 -6.58 0.03
N HIS A 54 -5.90 -6.86 0.12
CA HIS A 54 -6.47 -8.19 -0.07
C HIS A 54 -6.40 -8.60 -1.55
N ALA A 55 -6.94 -7.77 -2.45
CA ALA A 55 -6.88 -8.02 -3.90
C ALA A 55 -5.45 -8.22 -4.41
N VAL A 56 -4.50 -7.42 -3.93
CA VAL A 56 -3.07 -7.58 -4.27
C VAL A 56 -2.50 -8.87 -3.69
N GLU A 57 -2.86 -9.25 -2.46
CA GLU A 57 -2.42 -10.50 -1.85
C GLU A 57 -2.93 -11.73 -2.62
N GLU A 58 -4.19 -11.71 -3.07
CA GLU A 58 -4.76 -12.78 -3.90
C GLU A 58 -4.05 -12.89 -5.26
N ALA A 59 -3.88 -11.77 -5.98
CA ALA A 59 -3.17 -11.77 -7.26
C ALA A 59 -1.72 -12.29 -7.13
N VAL A 60 -1.04 -11.98 -6.03
CA VAL A 60 0.32 -12.48 -5.75
C VAL A 60 0.29 -13.99 -5.47
N ARG A 61 -0.70 -14.50 -4.73
CA ARG A 61 -0.85 -15.94 -4.48
C ARG A 61 -1.08 -16.71 -5.78
N ASP A 62 -1.97 -16.24 -6.63
CA ASP A 62 -2.26 -16.89 -7.92
C ASP A 62 -1.02 -16.96 -8.81
N TRP A 63 -0.24 -15.88 -8.85
CA TRP A 63 1.03 -15.86 -9.59
C TRP A 63 2.06 -16.83 -9.02
N LEU A 64 2.20 -16.91 -7.69
CA LEU A 64 3.11 -17.85 -7.04
C LEU A 64 2.71 -19.31 -7.28
N ASP A 65 1.42 -19.63 -7.24
CA ASP A 65 0.91 -20.97 -7.50
C ASP A 65 1.15 -21.38 -8.96
N LYS A 66 0.88 -20.47 -9.91
CA LYS A 66 1.22 -20.67 -11.32
C LYS A 66 2.72 -20.95 -11.48
N ARG A 67 3.57 -20.12 -10.87
CA ARG A 67 5.02 -20.27 -10.92
C ARG A 67 5.51 -21.60 -10.33
N LYS A 68 4.89 -22.07 -9.24
CA LYS A 68 5.21 -23.37 -8.63
C LYS A 68 4.90 -24.52 -9.58
N ARG A 69 3.73 -24.47 -10.25
CA ARG A 69 3.33 -25.48 -11.25
C ARG A 69 4.29 -25.52 -12.43
N GLU A 70 4.65 -24.35 -12.98
CA GLU A 70 5.60 -24.26 -14.09
C GLU A 70 6.98 -24.80 -13.71
N LYS A 71 7.47 -24.47 -12.52
CA LYS A 71 8.76 -24.99 -12.03
C LYS A 71 8.73 -26.52 -11.83
N ALA A 72 7.62 -27.05 -11.32
CA ALA A 72 7.46 -28.49 -11.17
C ALA A 72 7.46 -29.21 -12.53
N ALA A 73 6.80 -28.63 -13.54
CA ALA A 73 6.82 -29.17 -14.90
C ALA A 73 8.22 -29.17 -15.52
N LEU A 74 9.00 -28.09 -15.34
CA LEU A 74 10.38 -28.01 -15.82
C LEU A 74 11.31 -29.03 -15.16
N ASN A 75 11.11 -29.32 -13.87
CA ASN A 75 11.94 -30.27 -13.13
C ASN A 75 11.56 -31.74 -13.38
N ALA A 76 10.44 -31.99 -14.06
CA ALA A 76 9.96 -33.33 -14.41
C ALA A 76 10.36 -33.78 -15.82
N VAL A 77 11.01 -32.89 -16.58
CA VAL A 77 11.64 -33.13 -17.90
C VAL A 77 13.13 -33.32 -17.71
#